data_AF-E4PJA2-F1
#
_entry.id   AF-E4PJA2-F1
#
_cell.length_a   1.000
_cell.length_b   1.000
_cell.length_c   1.000
_cell.angle_alpha   90.00
_cell.angle_beta   90.00
_cell.angle_gamma   90.00
#
_symmetry.space_group_name_H-M   'P 1'
#
loop_
_entity.id
_entity.type
_entity.pdbx_description
1 polymer ?
#
loop_
_entity_poly.entity_id
_entity_poly.type
_entity_poly.pdbx_seq_one_letter_code
_entity_poly.pdbx_strand_id
1 'polypeptide(L)'
;MSSTPVRFATDRRCRVVTGRWISPFSGNVIQNASEADIDHVVPLKWAWDRGANHWSDANRERFANDPVNLLPVEASLNRSKGAKGPTEWLPPSGQCSYVARFSRITKKYQLEPRPSETVWIQDFLQRCRS
;
A
#
# COMPACT_ATOMS: atom_id res chain seq x y z
N MET A 1 5.52 -6.04 -8.70
CA MET A 1 5.43 -7.40 -9.29
C MET A 1 6.73 -8.15 -9.01
N SER A 2 6.74 -9.48 -9.12
CA SER A 2 7.98 -10.26 -9.00
C SER A 2 8.93 -9.89 -10.13
N SER A 3 10.21 -9.70 -9.80
CA SER A 3 11.29 -9.41 -10.75
C SER A 3 11.82 -10.66 -11.45
N THR A 4 11.40 -11.85 -11.00
CA THR A 4 11.68 -13.14 -11.62
C THR A 4 10.39 -13.92 -11.85
N PRO A 5 10.39 -14.93 -12.74
CA PRO A 5 9.28 -15.88 -12.82
C PRO A 5 8.96 -16.46 -11.43
N VAL A 6 7.67 -16.48 -11.10
CA VAL A 6 7.20 -17.08 -9.84
C VAL A 6 7.11 -18.60 -9.99
N ARG A 7 7.32 -19.30 -8.88
CA ARG A 7 7.08 -20.75 -8.81
C ARG A 7 5.77 -21.00 -8.10
N PHE A 8 5.02 -21.96 -8.62
CA PHE A 8 3.75 -22.40 -8.03
C PHE A 8 3.93 -23.66 -7.21
N ALA A 9 3.06 -23.87 -6.22
CA ALA A 9 3.05 -25.09 -5.41
C ALA A 9 2.73 -26.33 -6.25
N THR A 10 1.91 -26.15 -7.29
CA THR A 10 1.44 -27.21 -8.19
C THR A 10 1.24 -26.67 -9.60
N ASP A 11 1.07 -27.56 -10.57
CA ASP A 11 0.83 -27.20 -11.98
C ASP A 11 -0.53 -26.53 -12.22
N ARG A 12 -1.44 -26.54 -11.23
CA ARG A 12 -2.69 -25.78 -11.29
C ARG A 12 -2.48 -24.27 -11.16
N ARG A 13 -1.28 -23.83 -10.75
CA ARG A 13 -0.87 -22.42 -10.67
C ARG A 13 -1.76 -21.50 -9.82
N CYS A 14 -2.48 -22.06 -8.85
CA CYS A 14 -3.35 -21.25 -7.96
C CYS A 14 -2.61 -20.65 -6.77
N ARG A 15 -1.44 -21.18 -6.40
CA ARG A 15 -0.67 -20.73 -5.23
C ARG A 15 0.78 -20.51 -5.59
N VAL A 16 1.23 -19.26 -5.52
CA VAL A 16 2.65 -18.92 -5.62
C VAL A 16 3.35 -19.31 -4.31
N VAL A 17 4.53 -19.90 -4.40
CA VAL A 17 5.35 -20.28 -3.25
C VAL A 17 6.67 -19.52 -3.19
N THR A 18 7.25 -19.19 -4.34
CA THR A 18 8.48 -18.39 -4.40
C THR A 18 8.43 -17.39 -5.56
N GLY A 19 9.12 -16.28 -5.38
CA GLY A 19 9.33 -15.24 -6.38
C GLY A 19 10.50 -14.37 -5.96
N ARG A 20 10.58 -13.14 -6.49
CA ARG A 20 11.54 -12.13 -6.05
C ARG A 20 10.88 -10.77 -6.05
N TRP A 21 10.44 -10.32 -4.88
CA TRP A 21 9.82 -9.00 -4.70
C TRP A 21 10.79 -8.09 -3.96
N ILE A 22 10.92 -6.85 -4.42
CA ILE A 22 11.65 -5.81 -3.69
C ILE A 22 10.60 -5.00 -2.95
N SER A 23 10.64 -5.05 -1.63
CA SER A 23 9.68 -4.35 -0.78
C SER A 23 9.91 -2.84 -0.85
N PRO A 24 8.90 -2.04 -1.25
CA PRO A 24 9.01 -0.58 -1.21
C PRO A 24 9.10 -0.01 0.21
N PHE A 25 8.77 -0.81 1.24
CA PHE A 25 8.81 -0.36 2.64
C PHE A 25 10.22 -0.43 3.25
N SER A 26 11.04 -1.38 2.82
CA SER A 26 12.35 -1.64 3.42
C SER A 26 13.52 -1.63 2.42
N GLY A 27 13.24 -1.76 1.12
CA GLY A 27 14.25 -2.05 0.09
C GLY A 27 14.70 -3.51 0.07
N ASN A 28 14.24 -4.34 1.00
CA ASN A 28 14.66 -5.74 1.09
C ASN A 28 14.04 -6.60 -0.01
N VAL A 29 14.73 -7.69 -0.32
CA VAL A 29 14.22 -8.73 -1.20
C VAL A 29 13.44 -9.75 -0.38
N ILE A 30 12.20 -10.01 -0.77
CA ILE A 30 11.37 -11.10 -0.27
C ILE A 30 11.32 -12.19 -1.34
N GLN A 31 11.59 -13.44 -0.95
CA GLN A 31 11.59 -14.58 -1.88
C GLN A 31 10.49 -15.59 -1.59
N ASN A 32 10.21 -15.84 -0.32
CA ASN A 32 9.14 -16.74 0.09
C ASN A 32 7.80 -16.02 0.05
N ALA A 33 6.82 -16.57 -0.68
CA ALA A 33 5.51 -15.95 -0.79
C ALA A 33 4.78 -15.86 0.57
N SER A 34 5.10 -16.72 1.54
CA SER A 34 4.54 -16.68 2.89
C SER A 34 5.06 -15.53 3.75
N GLU A 35 6.17 -14.90 3.36
CA GLU A 35 6.75 -13.74 4.04
C GLU A 35 6.28 -12.41 3.44
N ALA A 36 5.60 -12.47 2.29
CA ALA A 36 5.05 -11.31 1.60
C ALA A 36 3.53 -11.23 1.81
N ASP A 37 3.05 -10.03 2.12
CA ASP A 37 1.65 -9.67 1.98
C ASP A 37 1.51 -8.65 0.84
N ILE A 38 0.31 -8.55 0.26
CA ILE A 38 -0.06 -7.42 -0.59
C ILE A 38 -0.69 -6.35 0.30
N ASP A 39 0.02 -5.25 0.50
CA ASP A 39 -0.46 -4.09 1.25
C ASP A 39 -1.32 -3.17 0.38
N HIS A 40 -2.39 -2.64 0.99
CA HIS A 40 -3.11 -1.47 0.49
C HIS A 40 -2.45 -0.20 1.02
N VAL A 41 -1.74 0.54 0.16
CA VAL A 41 -1.03 1.77 0.54
C VAL A 41 -1.95 2.73 1.29
N VAL A 42 -3.14 2.97 0.75
CA VAL A 42 -4.27 3.55 1.47
C VAL A 42 -5.14 2.38 1.98
N PRO A 43 -5.17 2.11 3.30
CA PRO A 43 -5.94 1.00 3.85
C PRO A 43 -7.43 1.12 3.55
N LEU A 44 -8.10 -0.02 3.33
CA LEU A 44 -9.55 -0.05 3.07
C LEU A 44 -10.37 0.61 4.18
N LYS A 45 -10.05 0.32 5.45
CA LYS A 45 -10.72 0.94 6.61
C LYS A 45 -10.41 2.44 6.72
N TRP A 46 -9.17 2.85 6.47
CA TRP A 46 -8.84 4.28 6.46
C TRP A 46 -9.66 5.01 5.39
N ALA A 47 -9.77 4.44 4.19
CA ALA A 47 -10.58 5.01 3.11
C ALA A 47 -12.08 5.06 3.47
N TRP A 48 -12.59 4.00 4.10
CA TRP A 48 -13.98 3.92 4.57
C TRP A 48 -14.35 5.09 5.47
N ASP A 49 -13.49 5.39 6.46
CA ASP A 49 -13.70 6.46 7.41
C ASP A 49 -13.52 7.87 6.79
N ARG A 50 -13.17 7.95 5.48
CA ARG A 50 -12.81 9.17 4.74
C ARG A 50 -13.53 9.29 3.40
N GLY A 51 -14.77 8.82 3.36
CA GLY A 51 -15.69 9.01 2.24
C GLY A 51 -15.97 7.76 1.41
N ALA A 52 -15.16 6.70 1.52
CA ALA A 52 -15.43 5.46 0.76
C ALA A 52 -16.67 4.70 1.24
N ASN A 53 -17.17 4.99 2.44
CA ASN A 53 -18.46 4.51 2.93
C ASN A 53 -19.64 4.94 2.06
N HIS A 54 -19.53 6.08 1.36
CA HIS A 54 -20.56 6.60 0.45
C HIS A 54 -20.45 6.04 -0.97
N TRP A 55 -19.39 5.27 -1.27
CA TRP A 55 -19.21 4.70 -2.59
C TRP A 55 -20.16 3.55 -2.88
N SER A 56 -20.49 3.37 -4.17
CA SER A 56 -21.05 2.13 -4.68
C SER A 56 -20.06 0.98 -4.55
N ASP A 57 -20.57 -0.24 -4.57
CA ASP A 57 -19.74 -1.45 -4.48
C ASP A 57 -18.72 -1.53 -5.62
N ALA A 58 -19.10 -1.14 -6.84
CA ALA A 58 -18.20 -1.08 -7.99
C ALA A 58 -17.01 -0.12 -7.77
N ASN A 59 -17.24 1.02 -7.11
CA ASN A 59 -16.16 1.95 -6.77
C ASN A 59 -15.24 1.39 -5.68
N ARG A 60 -15.79 0.69 -4.67
CA ARG A 60 -15.01 0.02 -3.63
C ARG A 60 -14.17 -1.11 -4.20
N GLU A 61 -14.73 -1.91 -5.11
CA GLU A 61 -14.01 -2.97 -5.82
C GLU A 61 -12.87 -2.40 -6.67
N ARG A 62 -13.14 -1.32 -7.42
CA ARG A 62 -12.09 -0.63 -8.19
C ARG A 62 -10.97 -0.09 -7.29
N PHE A 63 -11.28 0.38 -6.09
CA PHE A 63 -10.27 0.85 -5.13
C PHE A 63 -9.46 -0.31 -4.52
N ALA A 64 -10.14 -1.39 -4.12
CA ALA A 64 -9.52 -2.55 -3.51
C ALA A 64 -8.58 -3.30 -4.48
N ASN A 65 -8.89 -3.27 -5.78
CA ASN A 65 -8.14 -3.95 -6.82
C ASN A 65 -7.20 -3.03 -7.63
N ASP A 66 -7.06 -1.75 -7.26
CA ASP A 66 -6.19 -0.83 -7.99
C ASP A 66 -4.71 -1.21 -7.82
N PRO A 67 -3.98 -1.58 -8.90
CA PRO A 67 -2.57 -1.94 -8.79
C PRO A 67 -1.68 -0.82 -8.24
N VAL A 68 -2.09 0.45 -8.35
CA VAL A 68 -1.30 1.54 -7.73
C VAL A 68 -1.45 1.56 -6.21
N ASN A 69 -2.53 0.99 -5.67
CA ASN A 69 -2.76 0.86 -4.23
C ASN A 69 -2.20 -0.45 -3.66
N LEU A 70 -1.74 -1.39 -4.50
CA LEU A 70 -1.29 -2.72 -4.07
C LEU A 70 0.23 -2.87 -4.17
N LEU A 71 0.91 -3.12 -3.05
CA LEU A 71 2.36 -3.32 -3.00
C LEU A 71 2.72 -4.65 -2.30
N PRO A 72 3.63 -5.46 -2.88
CA PRO A 72 4.20 -6.59 -2.15
C PRO A 72 5.19 -6.08 -1.10
N VAL A 73 4.93 -6.37 0.17
CA VAL A 73 5.76 -5.96 1.31
C VAL A 73 5.89 -7.09 2.32
N GLU A 74 6.77 -6.96 3.30
CA GLU A 74 6.91 -7.93 4.37
C GLU A 74 5.60 -8.04 5.17
N ALA A 75 5.16 -9.26 5.42
CA ALA A 75 3.94 -9.53 6.18
C ALA A 75 3.98 -8.89 7.58
N SER A 76 5.14 -8.84 8.23
CA SER A 76 5.33 -8.18 9.52
C SER A 76 5.10 -6.67 9.46
N LEU A 77 5.62 -5.99 8.43
CA LEU A 77 5.44 -4.55 8.25
C LEU A 77 4.00 -4.20 7.89
N ASN A 78 3.38 -4.99 7.00
CA ASN A 78 1.97 -4.83 6.65
C ASN A 78 1.06 -4.94 7.90
N ARG A 79 1.30 -5.94 8.74
CA ARG A 79 0.55 -6.14 9.99
C ARG A 79 0.81 -5.04 11.02
N SER A 80 2.04 -4.54 11.11
CA SER A 80 2.40 -3.40 11.96
C SER A 80 1.66 -2.13 11.55
N LYS A 81 1.58 -1.87 10.23
CA LYS A 81 0.81 -0.76 9.65
C LYS A 81 -0.67 -0.89 9.98
N GLY A 82 -1.29 -2.02 9.63
CA GLY A 82 -2.74 -2.21 9.80
C GLY A 82 -3.55 -1.18 9.02
N ALA A 83 -4.53 -0.55 9.67
CA ALA A 83 -5.41 0.46 9.07
C ALA A 83 -4.90 1.91 9.20
N LYS A 84 -3.65 2.12 9.62
CA LYS A 84 -3.09 3.44 9.93
C LYS A 84 -2.80 4.27 8.68
N GLY A 85 -3.01 5.58 8.80
CA GLY A 85 -2.57 6.56 7.80
C GLY A 85 -1.09 6.96 7.98
N PRO A 86 -0.54 7.81 7.09
CA PRO A 86 0.87 8.20 7.12
C PRO A 86 1.26 9.04 8.34
N THR A 87 0.29 9.66 9.03
CA THR A 87 0.52 10.37 10.30
C THR A 87 0.77 9.44 11.48
N GLU A 88 0.34 8.18 11.38
CA GLU A 88 0.40 7.20 12.48
C GLU A 88 1.43 6.11 12.22
N TRP A 89 1.74 5.85 10.94
CA TRP A 89 2.71 4.84 10.54
C TRP A 89 3.42 5.22 9.25
N LEU A 90 4.74 5.05 9.24
CA LEU A 90 5.58 5.20 8.06
C LEU A 90 6.44 3.95 7.87
N PRO A 91 6.76 3.60 6.61
CA PRO A 91 7.69 2.53 6.35
C PRO A 91 9.10 2.87 6.87
N PRO A 92 9.92 1.85 7.20
CA PRO A 92 11.30 2.05 7.64
C PRO A 92 12.17 2.81 6.62
N SER A 93 11.88 2.66 5.34
CA SER A 93 12.58 3.31 4.22
C SER A 93 11.57 3.80 3.17
N GLY A 94 12.02 4.61 2.20
CA GLY A 94 11.18 5.01 1.07
C GLY A 94 9.97 5.89 1.44
N GLN A 95 9.99 6.55 2.60
CA GLN A 95 8.85 7.29 3.16
C GLN A 95 8.31 8.36 2.20
N CYS A 96 9.18 9.10 1.51
CA CYS A 96 8.76 10.09 0.52
C CYS A 96 7.93 9.48 -0.62
N SER A 97 8.40 8.37 -1.19
CA SER A 97 7.67 7.65 -2.24
C SER A 97 6.34 7.07 -1.72
N TYR A 98 6.32 6.57 -0.49
CA TYR A 98 5.12 6.07 0.17
C TYR A 98 4.08 7.18 0.36
N VAL A 99 4.44 8.31 0.98
CA VAL A 99 3.52 9.43 1.23
C VAL A 99 3.06 10.07 -0.09
N ALA A 100 3.93 10.15 -1.09
CA ALA A 100 3.56 10.69 -2.41
C ALA A 100 2.52 9.78 -3.10
N ARG A 101 2.72 8.46 -3.03
CA ARG A 101 1.76 7.47 -3.56
C ARG A 101 0.44 7.52 -2.79
N PHE A 102 0.48 7.58 -1.46
CA PHE A 102 -0.70 7.74 -0.60
C PHE A 102 -1.49 8.98 -1.03
N SER A 103 -0.84 10.15 -1.11
CA SER A 103 -1.47 11.40 -1.55
C SER A 103 -2.10 11.30 -2.94
N ARG A 104 -1.41 10.66 -3.90
CA ARG A 104 -1.93 10.45 -5.26
C ARG A 104 -3.19 9.59 -5.27
N ILE A 105 -3.22 8.50 -4.49
CA ILE A 105 -4.38 7.59 -4.42
C ILE A 105 -5.55 8.29 -3.75
N THR A 106 -5.32 8.97 -2.62
CA THR A 106 -6.34 9.78 -1.94
C THR A 106 -6.99 10.78 -2.90
N LYS A 107 -6.20 11.50 -3.71
CA LYS A 107 -6.72 12.42 -4.72
C LYS A 107 -7.48 11.72 -5.85
N LYS A 108 -6.93 10.61 -6.39
CA LYS A 108 -7.55 9.84 -7.47
C LYS A 108 -8.97 9.38 -7.10
N TYR A 109 -9.16 9.00 -5.85
CA TYR A 109 -10.43 8.49 -5.34
C TYR A 109 -11.27 9.53 -4.59
N GLN A 110 -10.84 10.79 -4.56
CA GLN A 110 -11.56 11.87 -3.86
C GLN A 110 -11.85 11.53 -2.40
N LEU A 111 -10.90 10.85 -1.74
CA LEU A 111 -10.97 10.62 -0.30
C LEU A 111 -10.73 11.93 0.45
N GLU A 112 -11.27 12.01 1.66
CA GLU A 112 -11.28 13.22 2.47
C GLU A 112 -10.42 13.04 3.73
N PRO A 113 -9.08 13.22 3.66
CA PRO A 113 -8.26 13.24 4.87
C PRO A 113 -8.74 14.34 5.84
N ARG A 114 -8.52 14.14 7.13
CA ARG A 114 -8.78 15.20 8.11
C ARG A 114 -7.87 16.40 7.80
N PRO A 115 -8.26 17.62 8.19
CA PRO A 115 -7.44 18.81 7.96
C PRO A 115 -6.00 18.65 8.45
N SER A 116 -5.80 18.05 9.64
CA SER A 116 -4.48 17.81 10.21
C SER A 116 -3.63 16.84 9.38
N GLU A 117 -4.21 15.77 8.83
CA GLU A 117 -3.49 14.85 7.95
C GLU A 117 -3.16 15.50 6.61
N THR A 118 -4.06 16.34 6.08
CA THR A 118 -3.81 17.08 4.84
C THR A 118 -2.60 17.99 4.99
N VAL A 119 -2.55 18.79 6.06
CA VAL A 119 -1.41 19.66 6.38
C VAL A 119 -0.14 18.82 6.54
N TRP A 120 -0.19 17.78 7.36
CA TRP A 120 0.96 16.90 7.60
C TRP A 120 1.51 16.28 6.31
N ILE A 121 0.64 15.78 5.42
CA ILE A 121 1.04 15.17 4.14
C ILE A 121 1.73 16.22 3.25
N GLN A 122 1.21 17.44 3.18
CA GLN A 122 1.82 18.50 2.37
C GLN A 122 3.20 18.88 2.91
N ASP A 123 3.32 19.12 4.21
CA ASP A 123 4.59 19.50 4.84
C ASP A 123 5.63 18.38 4.75
N PHE A 124 5.21 17.12 4.90
CA PHE A 124 6.08 15.96 4.68
C PHE A 124 6.60 15.93 3.25
N LEU A 125 5.72 16.11 2.25
CA LEU A 125 6.11 16.10 0.84
C LEU A 125 6.98 17.28 0.42
N GLN A 126 6.86 18.44 1.08
CA GLN A 126 7.77 19.57 0.85
C GLN A 126 9.21 19.23 1.25
N ARG A 127 9.40 18.58 2.40
CA ARG A 127 10.72 18.11 2.88
C ARG A 127 11.33 17.00 2.04
N CYS A 128 10.52 16.32 1.23
CA CYS A 128 10.99 15.29 0.29
C CYS A 128 11.50 15.84 -1.04
N ARG A 129 11.37 17.15 -1.30
CA ARG A 129 11.81 17.80 -2.55
C ARG A 129 13.19 18.44 -2.43
N SER A 130 13.69 18.59 -1.21
CA SER A 130 15.04 19.04 -0.85
C SER A 130 15.98 17.85 -0.76
#